data_AF-A0A7L1ETF4-F1
#
_entry.id   AF-A0A7L1ETF4-F1
#
_cell.length_a   1.000
_cell.length_b   1.000
_cell.length_c   1.000
_cell.angle_alpha   90.00
_cell.angle_beta   90.00
_cell.angle_gamma   90.00
#
_symmetry.space_group_name_H-M   'P 1'
#
loop_
_entity.id
_entity.type
_entity.pdbx_description
1 polymer ?
#
loop_
_entity_poly.entity_id
_entity_poly.type
_entity_poly.pdbx_seq_one_letter_code
_entity_poly.pdbx_strand_id
1 'polypeptide(L)' 'SPVFSKGVYEARVAENLPAGSLVLQVRATDADAGTNGRVSYSFGNVPDGVRLLFTVDSESG' A
#
# COMPACT_ATOMS: atom_id res chain seq x y z
N SER A 1 0.46 -17.51 1.13
CA SER A 1 0.95 -16.32 1.87
C SER A 1 1.37 -15.21 0.90
N PRO A 2 1.00 -13.94 1.13
CA PRO A 2 1.21 -12.88 0.15
C PRO A 2 2.68 -12.47 0.00
N VAL A 3 3.11 -12.20 -1.24
CA VAL A 3 4.47 -11.76 -1.57
C VAL A 3 4.40 -10.44 -2.34
N PHE A 4 5.06 -9.39 -1.83
CA PHE A 4 5.17 -8.11 -2.53
C PHE A 4 6.04 -8.22 -3.79
N SER A 5 5.68 -7.46 -4.82
CA SER A 5 6.42 -7.45 -6.09
C SER A 5 7.81 -6.78 -5.99
N LYS A 6 8.03 -5.95 -4.97
CA LYS A 6 9.31 -5.30 -4.67
C LYS A 6 9.62 -5.40 -3.18
N GLY A 7 10.90 -5.51 -2.84
CA GLY A 7 11.35 -5.45 -1.44
C GLY A 7 11.25 -4.04 -0.83
N VAL A 8 11.37 -3.00 -1.65
CA VAL A 8 11.25 -1.59 -1.25
C VAL A 8 10.45 -0.83 -2.32
N TYR A 9 9.51 -0.01 -1.86
CA TYR A 9 8.77 0.94 -2.69
C TYR A 9 9.20 2.36 -2.29
N GLU A 10 9.61 3.16 -3.27
CA GLU A 10 10.05 4.54 -3.06
C GLU A 10 9.35 5.44 -4.08
N ALA A 11 8.90 6.62 -3.64
CA ALA A 11 8.31 7.63 -4.49
C ALA A 11 8.77 9.02 -4.03
N ARG A 12 8.78 9.98 -4.96
CA ARG A 12 9.00 11.40 -4.67
C ARG A 12 7.70 12.14 -4.90
N VAL A 13 7.31 12.96 -3.94
CA VAL A 13 6.04 13.69 -3.93
C VAL A 13 6.34 15.18 -4.03
N ALA A 14 5.64 15.89 -4.91
CA ALA A 14 5.74 17.35 -4.99
C ALA A 14 5.05 17.98 -3.78
N GLU A 15 5.63 19.05 -3.23
CA GLU A 15 5.09 19.72 -2.03
C GLU A 15 3.67 20.28 -2.23
N ASN A 16 3.31 20.60 -3.48
CA ASN A 16 2.03 21.15 -3.87
C ASN A 16 1.05 20.10 -4.39
N LEU A 17 1.34 18.81 -4.20
CA LEU A 17 0.46 17.73 -4.65
C LEU A 17 -0.86 17.78 -3.86
N PRO A 18 -2.03 17.79 -4.53
CA PRO A 18 -3.32 17.82 -3.84
C PRO A 18 -3.54 16.61 -2.94
N ALA A 19 -4.23 16.81 -1.81
CA ALA A 19 -4.62 15.72 -0.92
C ALA A 19 -5.49 14.68 -1.66
N GLY A 20 -5.25 13.40 -1.38
CA GLY A 20 -5.92 12.28 -2.06
C GLY A 20 -5.33 11.90 -3.42
N SER A 21 -4.25 12.57 -3.86
CA SER A 21 -3.52 12.16 -5.06
C SER A 21 -2.82 10.81 -4.86
N LEU A 22 -2.77 10.00 -5.90
CA LEU A 22 -2.04 8.74 -5.90
C LEU A 22 -0.52 9.02 -5.79
N VAL A 23 0.12 8.45 -4.77
CA VAL A 23 1.56 8.58 -4.53
C VAL A 23 2.33 7.43 -5.19
N LEU A 24 1.93 6.20 -4.85
CA LEU A 24 2.41 4.96 -5.44
C LEU A 24 1.35 3.89 -5.22
N GLN A 25 1.44 2.81 -5.99
CA GLN A 25 0.62 1.63 -5.78
C GLN A 25 1.52 0.45 -5.39
N VAL A 26 1.20 -0.23 -4.30
CA VAL A 26 1.86 -1.48 -3.92
C VAL A 26 1.14 -2.67 -4.54
N ARG A 27 1.87 -3.77 -4.71
CA ARG A 27 1.28 -5.01 -5.23
C ARG A 27 1.87 -6.21 -4.54
N ALA A 28 1.01 -7.05 -3.99
CA ALA A 28 1.36 -8.37 -3.52
C ALA A 28 0.50 -9.44 -4.19
N THR A 29 1.05 -10.64 -4.33
CA THR A 29 0.38 -11.80 -4.90
C THR A 29 0.51 -12.98 -3.94
N ASP A 30 -0.59 -13.69 -3.74
CA ASP A 30 -0.61 -14.96 -3.01
C ASP A 30 -0.87 -16.09 -4.04
N ALA A 31 -0.18 -17.22 -3.88
CA ALA A 31 -0.30 -18.38 -4.78
C ALA A 31 -1.49 -19.28 -4.41
N ASP A 32 -2.11 -19.05 -3.25
CA ASP A 32 -3.24 -19.82 -2.77
C ASP A 32 -4.51 -19.58 -3.63
N ALA A 33 -5.32 -20.61 -3.82
CA ALA A 33 -6.51 -20.55 -4.67
C ALA A 33 -7.73 -19.98 -3.92
N GLY A 34 -8.64 -19.36 -4.68
CA GLY A 34 -9.91 -18.85 -4.16
C GLY A 34 -9.71 -17.71 -3.14
N THR A 35 -10.52 -17.67 -2.10
CA THR A 35 -10.49 -16.62 -1.06
C THR A 35 -9.19 -16.60 -0.26
N ASN A 36 -8.49 -17.72 -0.18
CA ASN A 36 -7.21 -17.81 0.54
C ASN A 36 -6.10 -17.02 -0.18
N GLY A 37 -6.27 -16.76 -1.48
CA GLY A 37 -5.37 -15.89 -2.24
C GLY A 37 -5.72 -14.40 -2.19
N ARG A 38 -6.79 -14.01 -1.49
CA ARG A 38 -7.21 -12.60 -1.42
C ARG A 38 -6.25 -11.81 -0.54
N VAL A 39 -5.60 -10.83 -1.14
CA VAL A 39 -4.70 -9.91 -0.45
C VAL A 39 -5.47 -8.69 0.02
N SER A 40 -5.18 -8.23 1.24
CA SER A 40 -5.60 -6.92 1.72
C SER A 40 -4.40 -6.12 2.25
N TYR A 41 -4.46 -4.80 2.09
CA TYR A 41 -3.36 -3.90 2.43
C TYR A 41 -3.68 -3.04 3.64
N SER A 42 -2.66 -2.81 4.47
CA SER A 42 -2.73 -1.89 5.60
C SER A 42 -1.32 -1.41 5.97
N PHE A 43 -1.23 -0.28 6.65
CA PHE A 43 0.04 0.11 7.28
C PHE A 43 0.33 -0.83 8.45
N GLY A 44 1.59 -1.28 8.53
CA GLY A 44 2.11 -1.99 9.70
C GLY A 44 2.30 -1.05 10.90
N ASN A 45 3.43 -1.20 11.58
CA ASN A 45 3.78 -0.31 12.67
C ASN A 45 4.36 1.01 12.13
N VAL A 46 3.54 2.05 12.10
CA VAL A 46 3.91 3.41 11.67
C VAL A 46 3.48 4.42 12.74
N PRO A 47 4.18 5.55 12.89
CA PRO A 47 3.74 6.62 13.77
C PRO A 47 2.34 7.14 13.40
N ASP A 48 1.56 7.58 14.39
CA ASP A 48 0.18 8.05 14.18
C ASP A 48 0.10 9.20 13.15
N GLY A 49 1.12 10.07 13.12
CA GLY A 49 1.20 11.15 12.14
C GLY A 49 1.21 10.67 10.68
N VAL A 50 1.74 9.48 10.39
CA VAL A 50 1.73 8.91 9.04
C VAL A 50 0.31 8.58 8.58
N ARG A 51 -0.51 8.03 9.49
CA ARG A 51 -1.91 7.66 9.21
C ARG A 51 -2.82 8.86 8.98
N LEU A 52 -2.39 10.06 9.36
CA LEU A 52 -3.08 11.32 9.07
C LEU A 52 -2.71 11.91 7.71
N LEU A 53 -1.55 11.53 7.15
CA LEU A 53 -1.01 12.12 5.93
C LEU A 53 -1.20 11.21 4.71
N PHE A 54 -1.08 9.90 4.91
CA PHE A 54 -1.19 8.91 3.85
C PHE A 54 -2.26 7.89 4.18
N THR A 55 -2.97 7.45 3.14
CA THR A 55 -3.90 6.33 3.18
C THR A 55 -3.40 5.23 2.24
N VAL A 56 -3.85 4.00 2.49
CA VAL A 56 -3.65 2.85 1.60
C VAL A 56 -5.02 2.27 1.33
N ASP A 57 -5.33 1.97 0.07
CA ASP A 57 -6.58 1.32 -0.25
C ASP A 57 -6.44 -0.17 0.03
N SER A 58 -7.35 -0.73 0.82
CA SER A 58 -7.19 -2.09 1.33
C SER A 58 -7.30 -3.16 0.24
N GLU A 59 -7.82 -2.83 -0.95
CA GLU A 59 -8.03 -3.78 -2.05
C GLU A 59 -7.03 -3.59 -3.18
N SER A 60 -6.68 -2.34 -3.47
CA SER A 60 -5.83 -1.96 -4.60
C SER A 60 -4.40 -1.58 -4.22
N GLY A 61 -4.10 -1.40 -2.93
CA GLY A 61 -2.77 -1.08 -2.41
C GLY A 61 -2.44 0.40 -2.52
#